data_AF-A0A371DDD9-F1
#
_entry.id   AF-A0A371DDD9-F1
#
_cell.length_a   1.000
_cell.length_b   1.000
_cell.length_c   1.000
_cell.angle_alpha   90.00
_cell.angle_beta   90.00
_cell.angle_gamma   90.00
#
_symmetry.space_group_name_H-M   'P 1'
#
loop_
_entity.id
_entity.type
_entity.pdbx_description
1 polymer ?
#
loop_
_entity_poly.entity_id
_entity_poly.type
_entity_poly.pdbx_seq_one_letter_code
_entity_poly.pdbx_strand_id
1 'polypeptide(L)'
;MLDGKLERDNKQKMCDDLELNEVLSREVVQLSGGELQRYLDIKQRLKAAEVIRELLHPKNYVIAVEHDLSVLDYLSDFVCCLYGKPSMYGVVTMPYSVREGINIFLDGFIPTENLRFREESLSFKMVETAEEVIIDKTRHYSYPSMTKTMGGFKLTVESGSFTDSEIIVMLGENGTGKTTFVKLLAGDMPDEETDKQTLSVSLKPQAISPSFPGTVRMLLIKRIKAAFMHPQFNTDVIKPMNLDPILDQDVKTLSGGELQRVAIVLALGKPNVAVYLIDEPSSFLDSEQRIIASKVIKRFILHAKKTAFVIEHDFIMATYLADRVIVFQGKPAVSATATPPQSLLTGMNRFLASLEITFRRDPTNYRPRVNKKESVKDREQKGKSVPLLPILSADKADGGPQPLATTSSSRSEVATRSARPSIAFAMCS
;
A
#
# COMPACT_ATOMS: atom_id res chain seq x y z
N MET A 1 -18.86 -18.99 -14.63
CA MET A 1 -18.03 -18.00 -15.36
C MET A 1 -16.70 -18.57 -15.83
N LEU A 2 -15.99 -19.37 -15.03
CA LEU A 2 -14.70 -19.97 -15.41
C LEU A 2 -14.77 -21.02 -16.54
N ASP A 3 -15.91 -21.71 -16.69
CA ASP A 3 -16.07 -22.76 -17.73
C ASP A 3 -16.40 -22.21 -19.13
N GLY A 4 -16.65 -20.90 -19.26
CA GLY A 4 -17.17 -20.30 -20.50
C GLY A 4 -16.13 -19.98 -21.57
N LYS A 5 -14.83 -20.09 -21.28
CA LYS A 5 -13.72 -19.77 -22.21
C LYS A 5 -12.52 -20.69 -22.02
N LEU A 6 -12.72 -21.98 -22.24
CA LEU A 6 -11.66 -23.00 -22.23
C LEU A 6 -10.91 -23.01 -23.57
N GLU A 7 -10.02 -22.05 -23.81
CA GLU A 7 -9.13 -22.11 -24.99
C GLU A 7 -7.79 -22.82 -24.70
N ARG A 8 -7.45 -23.05 -23.42
CA ARG A 8 -6.10 -23.53 -23.02
C ARG A 8 -6.05 -24.70 -22.03
N ASP A 9 -7.20 -25.25 -21.62
CA ASP A 9 -7.29 -26.35 -20.64
C ASP A 9 -6.40 -26.16 -19.38
N ASN A 10 -6.22 -24.91 -18.96
CA ASN A 10 -5.29 -24.51 -17.91
C ASN A 10 -6.01 -24.12 -16.62
N LYS A 11 -7.31 -24.44 -16.50
CA LYS A 11 -8.16 -24.06 -15.37
C LYS A 11 -7.58 -24.55 -14.04
N GLN A 12 -7.21 -25.83 -13.97
CA GLN A 12 -6.68 -26.42 -12.74
C GLN A 12 -5.38 -25.74 -12.32
N LYS A 13 -4.45 -25.56 -13.27
CA LYS A 13 -3.18 -24.84 -13.05
C LYS A 13 -3.43 -23.40 -12.57
N MET A 14 -4.35 -22.66 -13.19
CA MET A 14 -4.67 -21.28 -12.78
C MET A 14 -5.35 -21.21 -11.41
N CYS A 15 -6.19 -22.18 -11.06
CA CYS A 15 -6.81 -22.26 -9.74
C CYS A 15 -5.77 -22.56 -8.64
N ASP A 16 -4.82 -23.45 -8.91
CA ASP A 16 -3.71 -23.76 -8.02
C ASP A 16 -2.75 -22.56 -7.87
N ASP A 17 -2.39 -21.93 -9.00
CA ASP A 17 -1.49 -20.78 -9.04
C ASP A 17 -2.12 -19.54 -8.39
N LEU A 18 -3.43 -19.31 -8.52
CA LEU A 18 -4.09 -18.16 -7.89
C LEU A 18 -4.66 -18.47 -6.50
N GLU A 19 -4.39 -19.66 -5.96
CA GLU A 19 -4.85 -20.10 -4.63
C GLU A 19 -6.39 -20.04 -4.49
N LEU A 20 -7.11 -20.27 -5.60
CA LEU A 20 -8.58 -20.16 -5.66
C LEU A 20 -9.29 -21.44 -5.22
N ASN A 21 -8.55 -22.52 -4.92
CA ASN A 21 -9.11 -23.83 -4.64
C ASN A 21 -10.11 -23.85 -3.47
N GLU A 22 -9.91 -23.01 -2.46
CA GLU A 22 -10.82 -22.89 -1.30
C GLU A 22 -12.08 -22.06 -1.60
N VAL A 23 -12.08 -21.32 -2.72
CA VAL A 23 -13.10 -20.32 -3.06
C VAL A 23 -14.07 -20.83 -4.14
N LEU A 24 -13.68 -21.88 -4.88
CA LEU A 24 -14.47 -22.44 -5.99
C LEU A 24 -15.87 -22.94 -5.59
N SER A 25 -16.10 -23.25 -4.31
CA SER A 25 -17.38 -23.74 -3.78
C SER A 25 -18.33 -22.62 -3.30
N ARG A 26 -17.89 -21.36 -3.28
CA ARG A 26 -18.65 -20.22 -2.75
C ARG A 26 -19.30 -19.41 -3.87
N GLU A 27 -20.47 -18.85 -3.59
CA GLU A 27 -21.13 -17.93 -4.52
C GLU A 27 -20.41 -16.58 -4.56
N VAL A 28 -20.36 -15.96 -5.74
CA VAL A 28 -19.65 -14.68 -6.00
C VAL A 28 -20.09 -13.56 -5.06
N VAL A 29 -21.35 -13.58 -4.61
CA VAL A 29 -21.93 -12.57 -3.70
C VAL A 29 -21.38 -12.68 -2.27
N GLN A 30 -20.89 -13.85 -1.88
CA GLN A 30 -20.33 -14.13 -0.55
C GLN A 30 -18.81 -13.90 -0.49
N LEU A 31 -18.19 -13.62 -1.62
CA LEU A 31 -16.76 -13.37 -1.71
C LEU A 31 -16.42 -12.03 -1.07
N SER A 32 -15.45 -12.06 -0.16
CA SER A 32 -14.79 -10.87 0.39
C SER A 32 -14.17 -10.05 -0.74
N GLY A 33 -14.00 -8.74 -0.53
CA GLY A 33 -13.41 -7.86 -1.53
C GLY A 33 -12.06 -8.39 -2.07
N GLY A 34 -11.25 -9.03 -1.22
CA GLY A 34 -9.96 -9.62 -1.62
C GLY A 34 -10.10 -10.72 -2.66
N GLU A 35 -11.17 -11.50 -2.60
CA GLU A 35 -11.50 -12.55 -3.56
C GLU A 35 -12.06 -11.94 -4.88
N LEU A 36 -12.52 -10.69 -4.87
CA LEU A 36 -13.04 -9.92 -6.01
C LEU A 36 -11.98 -9.03 -6.71
N GLN A 37 -10.70 -9.43 -6.68
CA GLN A 37 -9.52 -8.82 -7.36
C GLN A 37 -8.93 -7.53 -6.75
N ARG A 38 -9.70 -6.66 -6.07
CA ARG A 38 -9.19 -5.32 -5.69
C ARG A 38 -8.50 -5.23 -4.35
N TYR A 39 -8.64 -6.24 -3.50
CA TYR A 39 -8.02 -6.27 -2.17
C TYR A 39 -7.07 -7.46 -2.03
N LEU A 40 -6.42 -7.86 -3.13
CA LEU A 40 -5.37 -8.89 -3.09
C LEU A 40 -4.22 -8.41 -2.21
N ASP A 41 -3.68 -9.33 -1.41
CA ASP A 41 -2.47 -9.06 -0.64
C ASP A 41 -1.22 -9.00 -1.54
N ILE A 42 -0.07 -8.60 -0.97
CA ILE A 42 1.17 -8.41 -1.72
C ILE A 42 1.60 -9.70 -2.43
N LYS A 43 1.41 -10.86 -1.79
CA LYS A 43 1.80 -12.16 -2.33
C LYS A 43 0.92 -12.55 -3.52
N GLN A 44 -0.38 -12.47 -3.34
CA GLN A 44 -1.38 -12.77 -4.36
C GLN A 44 -1.23 -11.84 -5.57
N ARG A 45 -0.96 -10.55 -5.35
CA ARG A 45 -0.69 -9.59 -6.44
C ARG A 45 0.53 -9.99 -7.27
N LEU A 46 1.63 -10.36 -6.62
CA LEU A 46 2.86 -10.74 -7.31
C LEU A 46 2.71 -12.08 -8.03
N LYS A 47 2.00 -13.04 -7.44
CA LYS A 47 1.68 -14.33 -8.08
C LYS A 47 0.75 -14.15 -9.28
N ALA A 48 -0.26 -13.30 -9.17
CA ALA A 48 -1.10 -12.92 -10.30
C ALA A 48 -0.29 -12.26 -11.42
N ALA A 49 0.66 -11.36 -11.07
CA ALA A 49 1.54 -10.75 -12.04
C ALA A 49 2.49 -11.76 -12.71
N GLU A 50 2.97 -12.78 -11.98
CA GLU A 50 3.76 -13.89 -12.53
C GLU A 50 2.93 -14.69 -13.55
N VAL A 51 1.70 -15.07 -13.21
CA VAL A 51 0.77 -15.79 -14.11
C VAL A 51 0.45 -14.96 -15.35
N ILE A 52 0.17 -13.66 -15.21
CA ILE A 52 -0.07 -12.77 -16.36
C ILE A 52 1.17 -12.72 -17.27
N ARG A 53 2.37 -12.72 -16.68
CA ARG A 53 3.61 -12.68 -17.43
C ARG A 53 3.90 -14.00 -18.14
N GLU A 54 3.48 -15.15 -17.61
CA GLU A 54 3.55 -16.45 -18.31
C GLU A 54 2.75 -16.46 -19.63
N LEU A 55 1.74 -15.60 -19.77
CA LEU A 55 0.95 -15.49 -21.00
C LEU A 55 1.74 -14.86 -22.17
N LEU A 56 2.90 -14.26 -21.90
CA LEU A 56 3.75 -13.64 -22.93
C LEU A 56 4.37 -14.70 -23.84
N HIS A 57 3.81 -14.80 -25.03
CA HIS A 57 4.30 -15.64 -26.12
C HIS A 57 4.59 -14.80 -27.37
N PRO A 58 5.42 -15.30 -28.32
CA PRO A 58 5.79 -14.57 -29.53
C PRO A 58 4.60 -14.13 -30.40
N LYS A 59 3.42 -14.73 -30.22
CA LYS A 59 2.20 -14.45 -30.99
C LYS A 59 1.18 -13.58 -30.26
N ASN A 60 1.37 -13.32 -28.97
CA ASN A 60 0.38 -12.66 -28.12
C ASN A 60 0.86 -11.29 -27.67
N TYR A 61 -0.10 -10.39 -27.42
CA TYR A 61 0.14 -9.12 -26.76
C TYR A 61 -0.58 -9.14 -25.41
N VAL A 62 0.08 -8.64 -24.38
CA VAL A 62 -0.51 -8.44 -23.05
C VAL A 62 -0.54 -6.96 -22.78
N ILE A 63 -1.72 -6.46 -22.48
CA ILE A 63 -1.96 -5.10 -22.03
C ILE A 63 -2.50 -5.17 -20.61
N ALA A 64 -1.86 -4.47 -19.69
CA ALA A 64 -2.29 -4.38 -18.30
C ALA A 64 -2.42 -2.92 -17.89
N VAL A 65 -3.33 -2.65 -16.97
CA VAL A 65 -3.52 -1.33 -16.37
C VAL A 65 -3.39 -1.49 -14.88
N GLU A 66 -2.44 -0.78 -14.28
CA GLU A 66 -2.13 -0.93 -12.85
C GLU A 66 -1.97 0.44 -12.18
N HIS A 67 -2.43 0.48 -10.93
CA HIS A 67 -2.22 1.64 -10.04
C HIS A 67 -1.13 1.37 -9.01
N ASP A 68 -0.79 0.09 -8.75
CA ASP A 68 0.32 -0.28 -7.89
C ASP A 68 1.63 -0.25 -8.69
N LEU A 69 2.46 0.75 -8.42
CA LEU A 69 3.73 0.92 -9.14
C LEU A 69 4.64 -0.29 -8.97
N SER A 70 4.59 -0.98 -7.81
CA SER A 70 5.46 -2.13 -7.51
C SER A 70 5.10 -3.32 -8.38
N VAL A 71 3.80 -3.58 -8.53
CA VAL A 71 3.28 -4.62 -9.43
C VAL A 71 3.51 -4.25 -10.89
N LEU A 72 3.28 -2.98 -11.26
CA LEU A 72 3.53 -2.46 -12.60
C LEU A 72 4.99 -2.67 -13.03
N ASP A 73 5.97 -2.42 -12.14
CA ASP A 73 7.39 -2.62 -12.45
C ASP A 73 7.74 -4.11 -12.67
N TYR A 74 7.06 -5.02 -11.98
CA TYR A 74 7.27 -6.46 -12.14
C TYR A 74 6.61 -6.98 -13.44
N LEU A 75 5.38 -6.56 -13.71
CA LEU A 75 4.54 -7.07 -14.79
C LEU A 75 5.07 -6.63 -16.16
N SER A 76 5.52 -5.39 -16.29
CA SER A 76 5.68 -4.71 -17.58
C SER A 76 7.10 -4.79 -18.14
N ASP A 77 7.23 -4.63 -19.46
CA ASP A 77 8.50 -4.37 -20.14
C ASP A 77 8.55 -2.95 -20.73
N PHE A 78 7.38 -2.42 -21.11
CA PHE A 78 7.16 -1.03 -21.48
C PHE A 78 6.02 -0.43 -20.67
N VAL A 79 6.13 0.87 -20.38
CA VAL A 79 5.10 1.64 -19.67
C VAL A 79 4.68 2.83 -20.51
N CYS A 80 3.37 3.01 -20.67
CA CYS A 80 2.77 4.24 -21.19
C CYS A 80 2.11 4.99 -20.04
N CYS A 81 2.37 6.30 -19.93
CA CYS A 81 1.70 7.15 -18.95
C CYS A 81 0.44 7.74 -19.58
N LEU A 82 -0.69 7.68 -18.86
CA LEU A 82 -1.86 8.48 -19.19
C LEU A 82 -1.84 9.73 -18.33
N TYR A 83 -2.09 10.90 -18.88
CA TYR A 83 -2.20 12.15 -18.14
C TYR A 83 -3.33 13.00 -18.69
N GLY A 84 -3.90 13.88 -17.88
CA GLY A 84 -4.99 14.73 -18.32
C GLY A 84 -5.68 15.44 -17.17
N LYS A 85 -6.97 15.72 -17.38
CA LYS A 85 -7.82 16.22 -16.31
C LYS A 85 -8.96 15.21 -16.10
N PRO A 86 -9.14 14.68 -14.87
CA PRO A 86 -10.18 13.70 -14.59
C PRO A 86 -11.54 14.15 -15.12
N SER A 87 -12.25 13.23 -15.76
CA SER A 87 -13.59 13.47 -16.35
C SER A 87 -13.65 14.53 -17.45
N MET A 88 -12.52 15.03 -17.96
CA MET A 88 -12.46 16.04 -19.03
C MET A 88 -11.73 15.51 -20.26
N TYR A 89 -10.46 15.11 -20.12
CA TYR A 89 -9.66 14.54 -21.20
C TYR A 89 -8.51 13.71 -20.64
N GLY A 90 -8.02 12.76 -21.43
CA GLY A 90 -6.83 11.97 -21.13
C GLY A 90 -5.99 11.78 -22.39
N VAL A 91 -4.68 11.93 -22.25
CA VAL A 91 -3.67 11.76 -23.30
C VAL A 91 -2.77 10.61 -22.92
N VAL A 92 -2.42 9.78 -23.89
CA VAL A 92 -1.53 8.63 -23.73
C VAL A 92 -0.16 8.99 -24.29
N THR A 93 0.90 8.81 -23.50
CA THR A 93 2.26 9.02 -23.99
C THR A 93 2.71 7.91 -24.94
N MET A 94 3.79 8.17 -25.67
CA MET A 94 4.57 7.11 -26.29
C MET A 94 5.11 6.11 -25.24
N PRO A 95 5.36 4.85 -25.62
CA PRO A 95 5.87 3.84 -24.71
C PRO A 95 7.30 4.15 -24.27
N TYR A 96 7.52 4.15 -22.96
CA TYR A 96 8.83 4.27 -22.32
C TYR A 96 9.31 2.93 -21.79
N SER A 97 10.61 2.82 -21.51
CA SER A 97 11.09 1.73 -20.66
C SER A 97 10.44 1.83 -19.27
N VAL A 98 10.21 0.70 -18.60
CA VAL A 98 9.53 0.69 -17.27
C VAL A 98 10.16 1.67 -16.28
N ARG A 99 11.49 1.72 -16.24
CA ARG A 99 12.22 2.59 -15.31
C ARG A 99 12.00 4.06 -15.63
N GLU A 100 12.15 4.44 -16.90
CA GLU A 100 11.97 5.82 -17.34
C GLU A 100 10.52 6.27 -17.19
N GLY A 101 9.56 5.45 -17.63
CA GLY A 101 8.14 5.76 -17.56
C GLY A 101 7.66 5.99 -16.13
N ILE A 102 8.08 5.14 -15.18
CA ILE A 102 7.71 5.35 -13.77
C ILE A 102 8.41 6.58 -13.18
N ASN A 103 9.66 6.86 -13.54
CA ASN A 103 10.34 8.07 -13.06
C ASN A 103 9.68 9.34 -13.61
N ILE A 104 9.36 9.39 -14.90
CA ILE A 104 8.58 10.48 -15.54
C ILE A 104 7.23 10.67 -14.82
N PHE A 105 6.54 9.56 -14.53
CA PHE A 105 5.28 9.58 -13.80
C PHE A 105 5.43 10.23 -12.41
N LEU A 106 6.50 9.89 -11.68
CA LEU A 106 6.76 10.42 -10.34
C LEU A 106 7.23 11.88 -10.37
N ASP A 107 8.04 12.25 -11.35
CA ASP A 107 8.55 13.62 -11.52
C ASP A 107 7.44 14.60 -11.94
N GLY A 108 6.36 14.09 -12.54
CA GLY A 108 5.22 14.92 -12.95
C GLY A 108 5.46 15.74 -14.21
N PHE A 109 6.53 15.42 -14.94
CA PHE A 109 6.99 16.14 -16.12
C PHE A 109 7.39 15.16 -17.21
N ILE A 110 6.84 15.36 -18.40
CA ILE A 110 7.09 14.51 -19.55
C ILE A 110 8.04 15.25 -20.50
N PRO A 111 9.31 14.80 -20.63
CA PRO A 111 10.32 15.55 -21.35
C PRO A 111 10.05 15.68 -22.85
N THR A 112 9.48 14.66 -23.50
CA THR A 112 9.29 14.65 -24.96
C THR A 112 8.21 15.62 -25.43
N GLU A 113 7.15 15.79 -24.66
CA GLU A 113 6.06 16.74 -24.91
C GLU A 113 6.33 18.11 -24.25
N ASN A 114 7.43 18.23 -23.49
CA ASN A 114 7.75 19.39 -22.66
C ASN A 114 6.56 19.86 -21.80
N LEU A 115 5.85 18.89 -21.22
CA LEU A 115 4.58 19.11 -20.52
C LEU A 115 4.72 18.68 -19.05
N ARG A 116 4.42 19.63 -18.15
CA ARG A 116 4.28 19.37 -16.72
C ARG A 116 2.81 19.13 -16.40
N PHE A 117 2.47 17.90 -16.00
CA PHE A 117 1.11 17.56 -15.57
C PHE A 117 0.96 17.60 -14.04
N ARG A 118 2.07 17.70 -13.29
CA ARG A 118 2.07 17.88 -11.84
C ARG A 118 3.04 18.97 -11.40
N GLU A 119 2.59 19.85 -10.51
CA GLU A 119 3.42 20.93 -9.96
C GLU A 119 4.56 20.38 -9.09
N GLU A 120 4.25 19.43 -8.20
CA GLU A 120 5.22 18.81 -7.30
C GLU A 120 5.64 17.41 -7.75
N SER A 121 6.94 17.09 -7.64
CA SER A 121 7.43 15.72 -7.81
C SER A 121 7.08 14.86 -6.60
N LEU A 122 6.74 13.60 -6.85
CA LEU A 122 6.51 12.61 -5.80
C LEU A 122 7.84 11.95 -5.42
N SER A 123 8.50 12.46 -4.38
CA SER A 123 9.74 11.86 -3.85
C SER A 123 9.47 10.89 -2.71
N PHE A 124 10.07 9.70 -2.78
CA PHE A 124 10.07 8.72 -1.67
C PHE A 124 11.26 8.89 -0.74
N LYS A 125 11.92 10.05 -0.77
CA LYS A 125 12.84 10.40 0.31
C LYS A 125 12.02 10.30 1.58
N MET A 126 12.41 9.39 2.47
CA MET A 126 12.02 9.47 3.87
C MET A 126 12.36 10.91 4.24
N VAL A 127 11.34 11.70 4.52
CA VAL A 127 11.57 13.06 4.96
C VAL A 127 12.30 12.87 6.28
N GLU A 128 13.62 12.97 6.24
CA GLU A 128 14.45 13.37 7.35
C GLU A 128 14.06 14.82 7.67
N THR A 129 12.80 15.06 8.01
CA THR A 129 12.46 16.03 9.04
C THR A 129 12.76 15.35 10.36
N ALA A 130 14.04 14.99 10.47
CA ALA A 130 14.79 14.88 11.70
C ALA A 130 15.36 16.28 11.97
N GLU A 131 14.51 17.31 12.01
CA GLU A 131 14.43 17.96 13.30
C GLU A 131 13.66 16.97 14.14
N GLU A 132 14.40 16.05 14.77
CA GLU A 132 13.92 15.33 15.93
C GLU A 132 13.53 16.42 16.93
N VAL A 133 12.30 16.92 16.81
CA VAL A 133 11.57 17.27 18.00
C VAL A 133 11.62 15.97 18.77
N ILE A 134 12.50 15.93 19.77
CA ILE A 134 12.46 14.95 20.83
C ILE A 134 11.08 15.17 21.44
N ILE A 135 10.06 14.58 20.81
CA ILE A 135 8.74 14.51 21.36
C ILE A 135 8.98 13.59 22.52
N ASP A 136 9.09 14.16 23.72
CA ASP A 136 9.01 13.39 24.96
C ASP A 136 7.79 12.49 24.80
N LYS A 137 8.05 11.19 24.54
CA LYS A 137 7.04 10.15 24.38
C LYS A 137 6.46 9.90 25.77
N THR A 138 5.66 10.86 26.24
CA THR A 138 5.24 10.95 27.63
C THR A 138 4.19 9.91 27.99
N ARG A 139 3.54 9.30 26.99
CA ARG A 139 2.49 8.31 27.21
C ARG A 139 2.87 6.97 26.58
N HIS A 140 3.17 6.02 27.44
CA HIS A 140 3.32 4.63 27.09
C HIS A 140 1.97 3.92 27.24
N TYR A 141 1.50 3.35 26.14
CA TYR A 141 0.38 2.43 26.13
C TYR A 141 0.93 1.01 25.88
N SER A 142 0.26 0.01 26.42
CA SER A 142 0.67 -1.39 26.23
C SER A 142 -0.56 -2.27 26.16
N TYR A 143 -0.68 -3.12 25.17
CA TYR A 143 -1.75 -4.11 25.12
C TYR A 143 -1.23 -5.49 25.57
N PRO A 144 -2.00 -6.23 26.37
CA PRO A 144 -1.61 -7.56 26.82
C PRO A 144 -1.65 -8.57 25.65
N SER A 145 -1.09 -9.75 25.88
CA SER A 145 -1.29 -10.88 24.96
C SER A 145 -2.77 -11.23 24.92
N MET A 146 -3.31 -11.40 23.72
CA MET A 146 -4.74 -11.69 23.55
C MET A 146 -4.95 -12.80 22.54
N THR A 147 -5.94 -13.63 22.80
CA THR A 147 -6.34 -14.73 21.92
C THR A 147 -7.77 -14.51 21.46
N LYS A 148 -8.03 -14.75 20.17
CA LYS A 148 -9.37 -14.70 19.59
C LYS A 148 -9.59 -15.85 18.63
N THR A 149 -10.67 -16.59 18.84
CA THR A 149 -11.08 -17.75 18.07
C THR A 149 -12.38 -17.42 17.37
N MET A 150 -12.39 -17.54 16.04
CA MET A 150 -13.56 -17.29 15.20
C MET A 150 -13.84 -18.54 14.36
N GLY A 151 -14.73 -19.41 14.86
CA GLY A 151 -14.99 -20.70 14.22
C GLY A 151 -13.73 -21.57 14.20
N GLY A 152 -13.24 -21.91 13.00
CA GLY A 152 -12.01 -22.69 12.80
C GLY A 152 -10.70 -21.88 12.82
N PHE A 153 -10.79 -20.54 12.89
CA PHE A 153 -9.62 -19.66 12.86
C PHE A 153 -9.19 -19.24 14.27
N LYS A 154 -7.90 -19.35 14.60
CA LYS A 154 -7.32 -18.88 15.87
C LYS A 154 -6.28 -17.78 15.66
N LEU A 155 -6.55 -16.60 16.19
CA LEU A 155 -5.63 -15.47 16.25
C LEU A 155 -4.98 -15.39 17.64
N THR A 156 -3.65 -15.34 17.66
CA THR A 156 -2.85 -15.10 18.87
C THR A 156 -2.08 -13.81 18.68
N VAL A 157 -2.23 -12.87 19.60
CA VAL A 157 -1.55 -11.58 19.57
C VAL A 157 -0.57 -11.55 20.73
N GLU A 158 0.70 -11.33 20.43
CA GLU A 158 1.73 -11.14 21.44
C GLU A 158 1.59 -9.75 22.08
N SER A 159 1.92 -9.63 23.37
CA SER A 159 1.86 -8.35 24.08
C SER A 159 2.78 -7.32 23.44
N GLY A 160 2.32 -6.09 23.29
CA GLY A 160 3.08 -5.02 22.66
C GLY A 160 2.94 -3.69 23.39
N SER A 161 3.90 -2.80 23.16
CA SER A 161 3.86 -1.42 23.66
C SER A 161 3.93 -0.43 22.51
N PHE A 162 3.21 0.67 22.69
CA PHE A 162 3.15 1.77 21.74
C PHE A 162 3.20 3.12 22.46
N THR A 163 3.66 4.13 21.75
CA THR A 163 3.83 5.49 22.25
C THR A 163 2.89 6.46 21.56
N ASP A 164 2.76 7.67 22.09
CA ASP A 164 2.12 8.76 21.39
C ASP A 164 2.96 9.22 20.20
N SER A 165 2.29 9.79 19.19
CA SER A 165 2.95 10.34 17.99
C SER A 165 3.70 9.31 17.14
N GLU A 166 3.28 8.04 17.16
CA GLU A 166 3.84 7.01 16.28
C GLU A 166 2.78 6.36 15.40
N ILE A 167 3.22 5.87 14.24
CA ILE A 167 2.39 5.13 13.31
C ILE A 167 2.89 3.70 13.24
N ILE A 168 2.01 2.77 13.62
CA ILE A 168 2.25 1.34 13.57
C ILE A 168 1.54 0.78 12.36
N VAL A 169 2.30 0.24 11.41
CA VAL A 169 1.72 -0.43 10.24
C VAL A 169 1.62 -1.93 10.48
N MET A 170 0.48 -2.51 10.10
CA MET A 170 0.19 -3.93 10.20
C MET A 170 0.28 -4.56 8.82
N LEU A 171 1.18 -5.53 8.68
CA LEU A 171 1.44 -6.25 7.44
C LEU A 171 1.15 -7.75 7.62
N GLY A 172 0.62 -8.38 6.58
CA GLY A 172 0.33 -9.81 6.58
C GLY A 172 -0.57 -10.20 5.42
N GLU A 173 -0.59 -11.49 5.10
CA GLU A 173 -1.50 -12.06 4.10
C GLU A 173 -2.98 -11.83 4.46
N ASN A 174 -3.87 -11.93 3.49
CA ASN A 174 -5.31 -11.87 3.77
C ASN A 174 -5.75 -13.06 4.62
N GLY A 175 -6.77 -12.88 5.46
CA GLY A 175 -7.26 -13.94 6.35
C GLY A 175 -6.34 -14.26 7.55
N THR A 176 -5.31 -13.45 7.81
CA THR A 176 -4.43 -13.55 9.00
C THR A 176 -4.97 -12.83 10.24
N GLY A 177 -6.15 -12.21 10.17
CA GLY A 177 -6.81 -11.60 11.33
C GLY A 177 -6.45 -10.14 11.63
N LYS A 178 -5.83 -9.40 10.69
CA LYS A 178 -5.50 -7.96 10.83
C LYS A 178 -6.70 -7.11 11.25
N THR A 179 -7.80 -7.20 10.50
CA THR A 179 -9.06 -6.50 10.81
C THR A 179 -9.67 -6.97 12.14
N THR A 180 -9.50 -8.25 12.49
CA THR A 180 -9.94 -8.77 13.80
C THR A 180 -9.15 -8.13 14.93
N PHE A 181 -7.84 -7.99 14.79
CA PHE A 181 -7.01 -7.29 15.78
C PHE A 181 -7.40 -5.81 15.93
N VAL A 182 -7.70 -5.13 14.82
CA VAL A 182 -8.24 -3.76 14.86
C VAL A 182 -9.58 -3.68 15.61
N LYS A 183 -10.47 -4.64 15.42
CA LYS A 183 -11.75 -4.70 16.18
C LYS A 183 -11.51 -4.92 17.66
N LEU A 184 -10.55 -5.78 18.02
CA LEU A 184 -10.14 -6.00 19.41
C LEU A 184 -9.60 -4.71 20.05
N LEU A 185 -8.74 -3.96 19.34
CA LEU A 185 -8.27 -2.65 19.78
C LEU A 185 -9.40 -1.61 19.87
N ALA A 186 -10.44 -1.74 19.04
CA ALA A 186 -11.60 -0.87 19.07
C ALA A 186 -12.58 -1.14 20.23
N GLY A 187 -12.33 -2.19 21.03
CA GLY A 187 -13.13 -2.56 22.19
C GLY A 187 -14.05 -3.77 21.97
N ASP A 188 -13.84 -4.56 20.92
CA ASP A 188 -14.49 -5.86 20.76
C ASP A 188 -13.96 -6.87 21.81
N MET A 189 -14.81 -7.80 22.26
CA MET A 189 -14.49 -8.68 23.40
C MET A 189 -13.47 -9.77 23.01
N PRO A 190 -12.29 -9.83 23.65
CA PRO A 190 -11.40 -10.99 23.52
C PRO A 190 -12.04 -12.26 24.13
N ASP A 191 -11.50 -13.44 23.80
CA ASP A 191 -12.01 -14.71 24.36
C ASP A 191 -11.59 -14.91 25.83
N GLU A 192 -10.45 -14.34 26.22
CA GLU A 192 -9.98 -14.30 27.60
C GLU A 192 -10.22 -12.90 28.16
N GLU A 193 -10.91 -12.80 29.31
CA GLU A 193 -11.10 -11.52 30.02
C GLU A 193 -9.75 -10.94 30.43
N THR A 194 -9.23 -10.06 29.59
CA THR A 194 -8.04 -9.25 29.84
C THR A 194 -8.48 -7.80 30.08
N ASP A 195 -7.68 -7.06 30.85
CA ASP A 195 -7.98 -5.68 31.25
C ASP A 195 -8.43 -4.83 30.06
N LYS A 196 -9.71 -4.43 30.07
CA LYS A 196 -10.28 -3.56 29.04
C LYS A 196 -9.60 -2.20 29.09
N GLN A 197 -8.74 -1.92 28.13
CA GLN A 197 -8.25 -0.57 27.94
C GLN A 197 -9.31 0.28 27.26
N THR A 198 -9.86 1.24 27.99
CA THR A 198 -10.81 2.22 27.48
C THR A 198 -10.09 3.32 26.72
N LEU A 199 -9.52 2.99 25.56
CA LEU A 199 -8.96 3.98 24.64
C LEU A 199 -10.07 4.55 23.76
N SER A 200 -10.10 5.88 23.60
CA SER A 200 -11.00 6.50 22.64
C SER A 200 -10.47 6.29 21.23
N VAL A 201 -11.13 5.42 20.48
CA VAL A 201 -10.70 5.02 19.13
C VAL A 201 -11.51 5.69 18.03
N SER A 202 -10.86 5.98 16.91
CA SER A 202 -11.51 6.27 15.62
C SER A 202 -11.21 5.15 14.65
N LEU A 203 -12.25 4.53 14.09
CA LEU A 203 -12.12 3.43 13.15
C LEU A 203 -12.53 3.88 11.75
N LYS A 204 -11.62 3.76 10.79
CA LYS A 204 -11.93 3.72 9.36
C LYS A 204 -12.07 2.25 8.96
N PRO A 205 -13.27 1.77 8.59
CA PRO A 205 -13.48 0.38 8.19
C PRO A 205 -12.92 0.11 6.80
N GLN A 206 -12.57 -1.16 6.54
CA GLN A 206 -12.12 -1.64 5.22
C GLN A 206 -13.20 -1.46 4.15
N ALA A 207 -14.39 -2.02 4.40
CA ALA A 207 -15.53 -1.92 3.51
C ALA A 207 -16.34 -0.65 3.79
N ILE A 208 -16.52 0.19 2.77
CA ILE A 208 -17.25 1.44 2.88
C ILE A 208 -18.44 1.37 1.94
N SER A 209 -19.64 1.50 2.51
CA SER A 209 -20.88 1.58 1.75
C SER A 209 -21.51 2.97 1.92
N PRO A 210 -21.94 3.61 0.83
CA PRO A 210 -22.57 4.93 0.90
C PRO A 210 -24.01 4.78 1.38
N SER A 211 -24.20 4.73 2.71
CA SER A 211 -25.51 4.57 3.34
C SER A 211 -26.14 5.89 3.79
N PHE A 212 -25.37 6.99 3.81
CA PHE A 212 -25.85 8.27 4.32
C PHE A 212 -26.79 8.97 3.32
N PRO A 213 -28.02 9.35 3.72
CA PRO A 213 -28.90 10.16 2.88
C PRO A 213 -28.50 11.64 2.95
N GLY A 214 -28.02 12.19 1.84
CA GLY A 214 -27.70 13.61 1.65
C GLY A 214 -26.28 13.86 1.15
N THR A 215 -25.88 15.13 1.19
CA THR A 215 -24.59 15.59 0.65
C THR A 215 -23.41 15.29 1.57
N VAL A 216 -22.21 15.26 1.01
CA VAL A 216 -20.95 15.11 1.75
C VAL A 216 -20.80 16.18 2.81
N ARG A 217 -21.12 17.44 2.48
CA ARG A 217 -21.09 18.57 3.42
C ARG A 217 -21.97 18.30 4.64
N MET A 218 -23.19 17.80 4.43
CA MET A 218 -24.08 17.47 5.54
C MET A 218 -23.54 16.34 6.41
N LEU A 219 -22.90 15.33 5.81
CA LEU A 219 -22.22 14.25 6.54
C LEU A 219 -21.06 14.77 7.40
N LEU A 220 -20.19 15.61 6.83
CA LEU A 220 -19.04 16.19 7.53
C LEU A 220 -19.49 17.10 8.69
N ILE A 221 -20.47 17.98 8.46
CA ILE A 221 -21.01 18.83 9.53
C ILE A 221 -21.65 17.99 10.63
N LYS A 222 -22.38 16.92 10.28
CA LYS A 222 -23.03 16.06 11.27
C LYS A 222 -22.05 15.28 12.15
N ARG A 223 -20.94 14.80 11.58
CA ARG A 223 -19.98 13.91 12.27
C ARG A 223 -18.78 14.64 12.86
N ILE A 224 -18.28 15.66 12.18
CA ILE A 224 -16.99 16.30 12.47
C ILE A 224 -17.07 17.83 12.45
N LYS A 225 -18.21 18.43 12.84
CA LYS A 225 -18.45 19.90 12.81
C LYS A 225 -17.26 20.72 13.29
N ALA A 226 -16.73 20.39 14.47
CA ALA A 226 -15.64 21.15 15.09
C ALA A 226 -14.35 21.11 14.25
N ALA A 227 -13.98 19.92 13.74
CA ALA A 227 -12.82 19.76 12.88
C ALA A 227 -13.04 20.42 11.51
N PHE A 228 -14.22 20.26 10.90
CA PHE A 228 -14.54 20.85 9.61
C PHE A 228 -14.47 22.40 9.61
N MET A 229 -14.84 23.03 10.73
CA MET A 229 -14.75 24.49 10.88
C MET A 229 -13.33 24.98 11.22
N HIS A 230 -12.41 24.08 11.56
CA HIS A 230 -11.05 24.45 11.97
C HIS A 230 -10.16 24.75 10.76
N PRO A 231 -9.56 25.96 10.63
CA PRO A 231 -8.78 26.33 9.46
C PRO A 231 -7.57 25.42 9.18
N GLN A 232 -6.91 24.93 10.23
CA GLN A 232 -5.77 24.01 10.07
C GLN A 232 -6.23 22.66 9.52
N PHE A 233 -7.37 22.13 9.97
CA PHE A 233 -7.88 20.85 9.46
C PHE A 233 -8.27 20.97 7.98
N ASN A 234 -8.82 22.13 7.59
CA ASN A 234 -9.13 22.39 6.20
C ASN A 234 -7.87 22.41 5.32
N THR A 235 -6.80 23.06 5.80
CA THR A 235 -5.53 23.20 5.08
C THR A 235 -4.72 21.89 5.05
N ASP A 236 -4.71 21.12 6.15
CA ASP A 236 -3.88 19.93 6.29
C ASP A 236 -4.57 18.65 5.80
N VAL A 237 -5.92 18.61 5.79
CA VAL A 237 -6.69 17.39 5.50
C VAL A 237 -7.65 17.58 4.33
N ILE A 238 -8.56 18.57 4.37
CA ILE A 238 -9.65 18.69 3.38
C ILE A 238 -9.14 19.08 2.00
N LYS A 239 -8.32 20.15 1.91
CA LYS A 239 -7.77 20.63 0.63
C LYS A 239 -6.84 19.61 -0.03
N PRO A 240 -5.87 18.99 0.68
CA PRO A 240 -5.02 17.98 0.06
C PRO A 240 -5.81 16.74 -0.38
N MET A 241 -6.85 16.35 0.35
CA MET A 241 -7.74 15.25 -0.06
C MET A 241 -8.72 15.62 -1.19
N ASN A 242 -8.63 16.84 -1.73
CA ASN A 242 -9.43 17.35 -2.83
C ASN A 242 -10.94 17.09 -2.63
N LEU A 243 -11.46 17.47 -1.47
CA LEU A 243 -12.88 17.29 -1.13
C LEU A 243 -13.77 18.43 -1.61
N ASP A 244 -13.23 19.63 -1.85
CA ASP A 244 -14.02 20.82 -2.22
C ASP A 244 -14.98 20.59 -3.40
N PRO A 245 -14.59 19.92 -4.51
CA PRO A 245 -15.49 19.68 -5.65
C PRO A 245 -16.64 18.72 -5.35
N ILE A 246 -16.52 17.89 -4.30
CA ILE A 246 -17.49 16.84 -3.96
C ILE A 246 -18.32 17.17 -2.71
N LEU A 247 -18.07 18.30 -2.04
CA LEU A 247 -18.79 18.69 -0.82
C LEU A 247 -20.31 18.76 -1.04
N ASP A 248 -20.74 19.26 -2.18
CA ASP A 248 -22.16 19.47 -2.49
C ASP A 248 -22.78 18.31 -3.27
N GLN A 249 -22.02 17.25 -3.53
CA GLN A 249 -22.52 16.03 -4.15
C GLN A 249 -23.14 15.08 -3.12
N ASP A 250 -24.06 14.23 -3.58
CA ASP A 250 -24.67 13.20 -2.76
C ASP A 250 -23.70 12.07 -2.45
N VAL A 251 -23.68 11.60 -1.20
CA VAL A 251 -22.77 10.52 -0.76
C VAL A 251 -23.00 9.23 -1.56
N LYS A 252 -24.23 9.00 -2.04
CA LYS A 252 -24.61 7.82 -2.83
C LYS A 252 -24.10 7.83 -4.27
N THR A 253 -23.77 8.99 -4.82
CA THR A 253 -23.31 9.13 -6.21
C THR A 253 -21.78 9.16 -6.33
N LEU A 254 -21.07 9.18 -5.21
CA LEU A 254 -19.61 9.23 -5.19
C LEU A 254 -18.99 7.96 -5.78
N SER A 255 -17.87 8.14 -6.48
CA SER A 255 -16.99 7.04 -6.85
C SER A 255 -16.33 6.41 -5.62
N GLY A 256 -15.81 5.18 -5.78
CA GLY A 256 -15.10 4.48 -4.69
C GLY A 256 -13.92 5.26 -4.12
N GLY A 257 -13.13 5.93 -4.98
CA GLY A 257 -12.00 6.75 -4.55
C GLY A 257 -12.43 8.02 -3.80
N GLU A 258 -13.48 8.70 -4.27
CA GLU A 258 -14.05 9.86 -3.56
C GLU A 258 -14.61 9.47 -2.20
N LEU A 259 -15.38 8.37 -2.14
CA LEU A 259 -15.94 7.84 -0.90
C LEU A 259 -14.84 7.45 0.09
N GLN A 260 -13.74 6.86 -0.40
CA GLN A 260 -12.58 6.52 0.41
C GLN A 260 -11.93 7.77 1.01
N ARG A 261 -11.70 8.83 0.22
CA ARG A 261 -11.15 10.10 0.73
C ARG A 261 -12.04 10.71 1.80
N VAL A 262 -13.36 10.73 1.58
CA VAL A 262 -14.33 11.18 2.59
C VAL A 262 -14.23 10.36 3.88
N ALA A 263 -14.09 9.05 3.79
CA ALA A 263 -13.98 8.18 4.97
C ALA A 263 -12.69 8.40 5.76
N ILE A 264 -11.56 8.63 5.09
CA ILE A 264 -10.30 8.99 5.76
C ILE A 264 -10.48 10.32 6.51
N VAL A 265 -11.04 11.35 5.87
CA VAL A 265 -11.28 12.65 6.51
C VAL A 265 -12.25 12.55 7.70
N LEU A 266 -13.32 11.76 7.59
CA LEU A 266 -14.23 11.49 8.70
C LEU A 266 -13.53 10.81 9.88
N ALA A 267 -12.65 9.84 9.60
CA ALA A 267 -11.91 9.14 10.64
C ALA A 267 -10.96 10.09 11.37
N LEU A 268 -10.21 10.93 10.64
CA LEU A 268 -9.26 11.90 11.20
C LEU A 268 -9.97 13.03 11.98
N GLY A 269 -11.11 13.50 11.48
CA GLY A 269 -11.86 14.61 12.09
C GLY A 269 -12.69 14.24 13.33
N LYS A 270 -12.73 12.97 13.73
CA LYS A 270 -13.49 12.53 14.91
C LYS A 270 -12.90 13.16 16.19
N PRO A 271 -13.72 13.83 17.03
CA PRO A 271 -13.22 14.50 18.24
C PRO A 271 -12.85 13.50 19.34
N ASN A 272 -11.97 13.92 20.25
CA ASN A 272 -11.57 13.20 21.46
C ASN A 272 -10.99 11.79 21.22
N VAL A 273 -10.22 11.61 20.14
CA VAL A 273 -9.59 10.33 19.78
C VAL A 273 -8.16 10.28 20.35
N ALA A 274 -7.80 9.14 20.94
CA ALA A 274 -6.44 8.80 21.35
C ALA A 274 -5.72 8.00 20.27
N VAL A 275 -6.41 7.00 19.70
CA VAL A 275 -5.85 6.06 18.73
C VAL A 275 -6.71 6.02 17.46
N TYR A 276 -6.08 6.21 16.30
CA TYR A 276 -6.71 6.03 15.00
C TYR A 276 -6.44 4.62 14.49
N LEU A 277 -7.48 3.93 14.04
CA LEU A 277 -7.43 2.61 13.45
C LEU A 277 -7.87 2.77 12.00
N ILE A 278 -6.94 2.62 11.06
CA ILE A 278 -7.18 2.87 9.64
C ILE A 278 -6.99 1.56 8.88
N ASP A 279 -8.08 0.94 8.46
CA ASP A 279 -8.04 -0.31 7.71
C ASP A 279 -8.07 -0.03 6.20
N GLU A 280 -6.96 -0.33 5.53
CA GLU A 280 -6.73 -0.18 4.09
C GLU A 280 -7.15 1.19 3.51
N PRO A 281 -6.43 2.26 3.85
CA PRO A 281 -6.65 3.57 3.25
C PRO A 281 -6.31 3.64 1.75
N SER A 282 -5.44 2.77 1.21
CA SER A 282 -5.08 2.74 -0.21
C SER A 282 -6.16 2.22 -1.18
N SER A 283 -7.21 1.57 -0.65
CA SER A 283 -8.29 0.98 -1.46
C SER A 283 -9.01 2.00 -2.33
N PHE A 284 -9.20 1.67 -3.61
CA PHE A 284 -9.79 2.53 -4.66
C PHE A 284 -9.06 3.85 -4.97
N LEU A 285 -7.97 4.16 -4.27
CA LEU A 285 -7.14 5.33 -4.57
C LEU A 285 -6.17 5.00 -5.70
N ASP A 286 -6.01 5.96 -6.61
CA ASP A 286 -4.92 5.95 -7.58
C ASP A 286 -3.56 6.22 -6.91
N SER A 287 -2.46 6.07 -7.64
CA SER A 287 -1.10 6.21 -7.10
C SER A 287 -0.82 7.60 -6.52
N GLU A 288 -1.40 8.65 -7.09
CA GLU A 288 -1.23 10.03 -6.61
C GLU A 288 -2.01 10.26 -5.31
N GLN A 289 -3.29 9.90 -5.29
CA GLN A 289 -4.16 9.97 -4.13
C GLN A 289 -3.63 9.13 -2.97
N ARG A 290 -3.00 7.97 -3.21
CA ARG A 290 -2.33 7.18 -2.17
C ARG A 290 -1.19 7.95 -1.51
N ILE A 291 -0.34 8.60 -2.29
CA ILE A 291 0.80 9.34 -1.76
C ILE A 291 0.33 10.58 -1.00
N ILE A 292 -0.66 11.30 -1.53
CA ILE A 292 -1.27 12.44 -0.86
C ILE A 292 -1.93 12.00 0.45
N ALA A 293 -2.74 10.93 0.43
CA ALA A 293 -3.36 10.38 1.64
C ALA A 293 -2.32 9.98 2.69
N SER A 294 -1.22 9.36 2.27
CA SER A 294 -0.10 8.99 3.14
C SER A 294 0.53 10.22 3.80
N LYS A 295 0.78 11.28 3.03
CA LYS A 295 1.29 12.57 3.52
C LYS A 295 0.34 13.20 4.54
N VAL A 296 -0.95 13.25 4.23
CA VAL A 296 -1.99 13.82 5.10
C VAL A 296 -2.09 13.06 6.41
N ILE A 297 -2.18 11.73 6.36
CA ILE A 297 -2.29 10.87 7.54
C ILE A 297 -1.06 11.08 8.44
N LYS A 298 0.15 10.97 7.87
CA LYS A 298 1.40 11.14 8.63
C LYS A 298 1.50 12.51 9.30
N ARG A 299 1.27 13.57 8.52
CA ARG A 299 1.35 14.96 9.01
C ARG A 299 0.32 15.24 10.10
N PHE A 300 -0.92 14.79 9.92
CA PHE A 300 -1.99 15.00 10.89
C PHE A 300 -1.69 14.29 12.22
N ILE A 301 -1.25 13.03 12.18
CA ILE A 301 -0.96 12.24 13.38
C ILE A 301 0.19 12.85 14.18
N LEU A 302 1.26 13.27 13.49
CA LEU A 302 2.42 13.92 14.11
C LEU A 302 2.05 15.26 14.75
N HIS A 303 1.31 16.13 14.05
CA HIS A 303 0.90 17.42 14.62
C HIS A 303 -0.11 17.29 15.77
N ALA A 304 -1.05 16.33 15.67
CA ALA A 304 -2.05 16.11 16.70
C ALA A 304 -1.49 15.37 17.94
N LYS A 305 -0.24 14.89 17.87
CA LYS A 305 0.40 14.03 18.89
C LYS A 305 -0.45 12.81 19.24
N LYS A 306 -0.90 12.09 18.21
CA LYS A 306 -1.77 10.92 18.31
C LYS A 306 -1.07 9.68 17.80
N THR A 307 -1.65 8.52 18.04
CA THR A 307 -1.13 7.25 17.52
C THR A 307 -2.07 6.72 16.45
N ALA A 308 -1.53 6.06 15.42
CA ALA A 308 -2.35 5.33 14.48
C ALA A 308 -1.85 3.90 14.24
N PHE A 309 -2.80 2.98 14.15
CA PHE A 309 -2.59 1.65 13.58
C PHE A 309 -3.15 1.64 12.18
N VAL A 310 -2.32 1.31 11.20
CA VAL A 310 -2.70 1.34 9.79
C VAL A 310 -2.50 -0.06 9.20
N ILE A 311 -3.56 -0.63 8.62
CA ILE A 311 -3.46 -1.86 7.82
C ILE A 311 -3.22 -1.45 6.39
N GLU A 312 -2.12 -1.92 5.79
CA GLU A 312 -1.80 -1.61 4.41
C GLU A 312 -1.26 -2.81 3.65
N HIS A 313 -1.57 -2.82 2.36
CA HIS A 313 -1.07 -3.78 1.38
C HIS A 313 -0.23 -3.10 0.30
N ASP A 314 -0.25 -1.77 0.22
CA ASP A 314 0.63 -1.01 -0.66
C ASP A 314 1.99 -0.79 0.03
N PHE A 315 3.06 -1.34 -0.56
CA PHE A 315 4.40 -1.27 0.02
C PHE A 315 4.93 0.16 0.15
N ILE A 316 4.58 1.03 -0.80
CA ILE A 316 5.03 2.41 -0.84
C ILE A 316 4.34 3.20 0.28
N MET A 317 3.02 3.04 0.40
CA MET A 317 2.24 3.67 1.47
C MET A 317 2.66 3.16 2.86
N ALA A 318 2.85 1.85 3.01
CA ALA A 318 3.30 1.23 4.26
C ALA A 318 4.67 1.77 4.71
N THR A 319 5.66 1.81 3.81
CA THR A 319 7.01 2.30 4.14
C THR A 319 7.05 3.81 4.39
N TYR A 320 6.16 4.59 3.77
CA TYR A 320 6.07 6.02 4.02
C TYR A 320 5.44 6.34 5.39
N LEU A 321 4.40 5.60 5.76
CA LEU A 321 3.63 5.80 6.98
C LEU A 321 4.32 5.23 8.22
N ALA A 322 4.92 4.04 8.13
CA ALA A 322 5.36 3.27 9.28
C ALA A 322 6.57 3.87 10.00
N ASP A 323 6.44 4.06 11.32
CA ASP A 323 7.57 4.18 12.24
C ASP A 323 7.93 2.79 12.82
N ARG A 324 6.89 2.00 13.12
CA ARG A 324 6.98 0.62 13.59
C ARG A 324 6.07 -0.29 12.79
N VAL A 325 6.39 -1.58 12.79
CA VAL A 325 5.65 -2.59 12.02
C VAL A 325 5.28 -3.76 12.91
N ILE A 326 4.04 -4.21 12.79
CA ILE A 326 3.54 -5.49 13.31
C ILE A 326 3.40 -6.42 12.10
N VAL A 327 3.98 -7.62 12.19
CA VAL A 327 3.88 -8.64 11.16
C VAL A 327 2.95 -9.74 11.64
N PHE A 328 1.94 -10.06 10.83
CA PHE A 328 1.08 -11.21 11.01
C PHE A 328 1.66 -12.39 10.25
N GLN A 329 1.92 -13.49 10.98
CA GLN A 329 2.46 -14.73 10.44
C GLN A 329 1.50 -15.89 10.71
N GLY A 330 1.51 -16.92 9.86
CA GLY A 330 0.68 -18.10 10.04
C GLY A 330 0.05 -18.57 8.74
N LYS A 331 -0.97 -19.42 8.86
CA LYS A 331 -1.74 -19.92 7.72
C LYS A 331 -3.07 -19.17 7.66
N PRO A 332 -3.40 -18.51 6.52
CA PRO A 332 -4.70 -17.87 6.31
C PRO A 332 -5.86 -18.79 6.71
N ALA A 333 -6.88 -18.24 7.36
CA ALA A 333 -8.09 -18.95 7.80
C ALA A 333 -7.90 -20.12 8.81
N VAL A 334 -6.68 -20.49 9.20
CA VAL A 334 -6.40 -21.55 10.19
C VAL A 334 -5.86 -20.96 11.49
N SER A 335 -4.65 -20.38 11.45
CA SER A 335 -4.03 -19.81 12.63
C SER A 335 -3.07 -18.69 12.26
N ALA A 336 -3.08 -17.62 13.04
CA ALA A 336 -2.19 -16.49 12.85
C ALA A 336 -1.66 -15.96 14.18
N THR A 337 -0.42 -15.48 14.14
CA THR A 337 0.28 -14.85 15.25
C THR A 337 0.67 -13.43 14.85
N ALA A 338 0.27 -12.44 15.65
CA ALA A 338 0.70 -11.05 15.50
C ALA A 338 1.92 -10.79 16.39
N THR A 339 3.04 -10.37 15.78
CA THR A 339 4.26 -10.03 16.51
C THR A 339 4.07 -8.72 17.30
N PRO A 340 4.90 -8.44 18.33
CA PRO A 340 4.96 -7.10 18.91
C PRO A 340 5.40 -6.06 17.87
N PRO A 341 5.17 -4.75 18.14
CA PRO A 341 5.65 -3.69 17.27
C PRO A 341 7.18 -3.70 17.20
N GLN A 342 7.72 -3.89 16.00
CA GLN A 342 9.16 -3.88 15.72
C GLN A 342 9.58 -2.64 14.93
N SER A 343 10.88 -2.39 14.82
CA SER A 343 11.37 -1.34 13.92
C SER A 343 10.98 -1.65 12.47
N LEU A 344 10.88 -0.61 11.64
CA LEU A 344 10.58 -0.75 10.21
C LEU A 344 11.52 -1.78 9.54
N LEU A 345 12.83 -1.72 9.77
CA LEU A 345 13.79 -2.62 9.13
C LEU A 345 13.53 -4.09 9.51
N THR A 346 13.39 -4.37 10.80
CA THR A 346 13.21 -5.73 11.31
C THR A 346 11.87 -6.30 10.87
N GLY A 347 10.79 -5.53 11.00
CA GLY A 347 9.44 -5.94 10.60
C GLY A 347 9.33 -6.18 9.10
N MET A 348 9.84 -5.25 8.27
CA MET A 348 9.81 -5.40 6.82
C MET A 348 10.65 -6.60 6.34
N ASN A 349 11.85 -6.82 6.90
CA ASN A 349 12.65 -7.98 6.55
C ASN A 349 11.97 -9.29 6.94
N ARG A 350 11.33 -9.35 8.12
CA ARG A 350 10.58 -10.54 8.54
C ARG A 350 9.39 -10.82 7.61
N PHE A 351 8.65 -9.79 7.22
CA PHE A 351 7.54 -9.90 6.28
C PHE A 351 8.03 -10.35 4.88
N LEU A 352 9.05 -9.69 4.34
CA LEU A 352 9.62 -10.04 3.03
C LEU A 352 10.23 -11.44 3.00
N ALA A 353 10.82 -11.89 4.10
CA ALA A 353 11.33 -13.26 4.24
C ALA A 353 10.20 -14.29 4.13
N SER A 354 9.05 -14.05 4.76
CA SER A 354 7.89 -14.95 4.64
C SER A 354 7.29 -15.00 3.22
N LEU A 355 7.53 -13.94 2.43
CA LEU A 355 7.08 -13.85 1.05
C LEU A 355 8.10 -14.33 0.02
N GLU A 356 9.33 -14.65 0.43
CA GLU A 356 10.46 -14.99 -0.44
C GLU A 356 10.74 -13.94 -1.54
N ILE A 357 10.43 -12.68 -1.27
CA ILE A 357 10.55 -11.56 -2.22
C ILE A 357 11.59 -10.57 -1.71
N THR A 358 12.38 -10.02 -2.65
CA THR A 358 13.41 -9.01 -2.33
C THR A 358 13.14 -7.69 -3.05
N PHE A 359 13.51 -6.60 -2.38
CA PHE A 359 13.42 -5.25 -2.94
C PHE A 359 14.80 -4.62 -3.05
N ARG A 360 14.97 -3.75 -4.04
CA ARG A 360 16.11 -2.82 -4.16
C ARG A 360 15.60 -1.39 -4.25
N ARG A 361 16.45 -0.40 -3.99
CA ARG A 361 16.10 1.01 -4.24
C ARG A 361 16.57 1.45 -5.62
N ASP A 362 15.77 2.30 -6.27
CA ASP A 362 16.26 3.07 -7.41
C ASP A 362 17.17 4.22 -6.91
N PRO A 363 18.36 4.43 -7.50
CA PRO A 363 19.29 5.47 -7.06
C PRO A 363 18.78 6.91 -7.25
N THR A 364 17.83 7.16 -8.16
CA THR A 364 17.41 8.54 -8.47
C THR A 364 16.33 9.05 -7.52
N ASN A 365 15.30 8.24 -7.26
CA ASN A 365 14.13 8.64 -6.47
C ASN A 365 13.91 7.80 -5.20
N TYR A 366 14.85 6.90 -4.87
CA TYR A 366 14.83 6.04 -3.68
C TYR A 366 13.61 5.12 -3.57
N ARG A 367 12.87 4.95 -4.66
CA ARG A 367 11.68 4.10 -4.71
C ARG A 367 12.05 2.63 -4.46
N PRO A 368 11.26 1.88 -3.68
CA PRO A 368 11.39 0.43 -3.59
C PRO A 368 10.97 -0.25 -4.90
N ARG A 369 11.82 -1.16 -5.38
CA ARG A 369 11.69 -1.88 -6.63
C ARG A 369 11.78 -3.38 -6.39
N VAL A 370 10.76 -4.12 -6.82
CA VAL A 370 10.70 -5.59 -6.68
C VAL A 370 11.77 -6.22 -7.59
N ASN A 371 12.56 -7.16 -7.07
CA ASN A 371 13.42 -7.95 -7.93
C ASN A 371 12.64 -9.09 -8.58
N LYS A 372 12.98 -9.40 -9.83
CA LYS A 372 12.47 -10.60 -10.49
C LYS A 372 13.03 -11.84 -9.79
N LYS A 373 12.17 -12.85 -9.64
CA LYS A 373 12.49 -14.14 -9.02
C LYS A 373 13.73 -14.74 -9.66
N GLU A 374 14.65 -15.22 -8.84
CA GLU A 374 15.93 -15.81 -9.24
C GLU A 374 16.88 -14.92 -10.06
N SER A 375 16.63 -13.62 -10.16
CA SER A 375 17.60 -12.70 -10.74
C SER A 375 18.89 -12.69 -9.92
N VAL A 376 20.01 -12.27 -10.55
CA VAL A 376 21.32 -12.19 -9.86
C VAL A 376 21.22 -11.41 -8.55
N LYS A 377 20.52 -10.26 -8.56
CA LYS A 377 20.29 -9.43 -7.38
C LYS A 377 19.38 -10.07 -6.33
N ASP A 378 18.38 -10.84 -6.75
CA ASP A 378 17.51 -11.61 -5.83
C ASP A 378 18.33 -12.69 -5.08
N ARG A 379 19.17 -13.43 -5.82
CA ARG A 379 20.05 -14.45 -5.24
C ARG A 379 21.09 -13.84 -4.30
N GLU A 380 21.66 -12.69 -4.66
CA GLU A 380 22.61 -11.98 -3.80
C GLU A 380 21.98 -11.50 -2.49
N GLN A 381 20.77 -10.93 -2.52
CA GLN A 381 20.08 -10.44 -1.32
C GLN A 381 19.53 -11.56 -0.44
N LYS A 382 19.21 -12.72 -1.01
CA LYS A 382 18.84 -13.91 -0.23
C LYS A 382 20.06 -14.63 0.36
N GLY A 383 21.18 -14.64 -0.37
CA GLY A 383 22.40 -15.36 0.00
C GLY A 383 23.33 -14.62 0.95
N LYS A 384 23.35 -13.28 0.90
CA LYS A 384 24.03 -12.43 1.89
C LYS A 384 22.97 -12.02 2.92
N SER A 385 23.29 -11.97 4.21
CA SER A 385 22.40 -11.45 5.28
C SER A 385 22.15 -9.93 5.17
N VAL A 386 21.92 -9.45 3.94
CA VAL A 386 21.61 -8.07 3.57
C VAL A 386 20.11 -7.89 3.78
N PRO A 387 19.67 -6.76 4.34
CA PRO A 387 18.26 -6.51 4.53
C PRO A 387 17.52 -6.58 3.18
N LEU A 388 16.45 -7.37 3.16
CA LEU A 388 15.57 -7.57 1.99
C LEU A 388 14.91 -6.26 1.55
N LEU A 389 14.86 -5.28 2.46
CA LEU A 389 14.62 -3.88 2.18
C LEU A 389 15.90 -3.06 2.48
N PRO A 390 16.61 -2.54 1.47
CA PRO A 390 17.68 -1.59 1.72
C PRO A 390 17.07 -0.32 2.30
N ILE A 391 17.38 -0.02 3.56
CA ILE A 391 17.16 1.28 4.19
C ILE A 391 18.50 1.99 4.19
N LEU A 392 18.49 3.32 4.11
CA LEU A 392 19.66 4.11 4.46
C LEU A 392 19.99 3.80 5.93
N SER A 393 20.92 2.87 6.16
CA SER A 393 21.73 2.97 7.37
C SER A 393 22.58 4.21 7.17
N ALA A 394 22.34 5.24 7.99
CA ALA A 394 23.35 6.24 8.29
C ALA A 394 24.52 5.49 8.94
N ASP A 395 25.40 4.94 8.11
CA ASP A 395 26.72 4.41 8.45
C ASP A 395 27.36 3.88 7.17
N LYS A 396 27.96 4.82 6.43
CA LYS A 396 29.13 4.73 5.53
C LYS A 396 29.05 5.84 4.49
N ALA A 397 29.09 7.07 4.98
CA ALA A 397 29.70 8.17 4.24
C ALA A 397 31.21 8.17 4.55
N ASP A 398 31.92 7.08 4.23
CA ASP A 398 33.37 7.14 4.07
C ASP A 398 33.65 7.32 2.59
N GLY A 399 33.79 8.58 2.22
CA GLY A 399 34.35 8.98 0.94
C GLY A 399 35.81 8.56 0.87
N GLY A 400 36.09 7.55 0.06
CA GLY A 400 37.40 7.34 -0.55
C GLY A 400 37.27 7.55 -2.06
N PRO A 401 38.11 8.37 -2.70
CA PRO A 401 38.04 8.56 -4.15
C PRO A 401 38.52 7.27 -4.83
N GLN A 402 37.63 6.57 -5.53
CA GLN A 402 38.06 5.51 -6.44
C GLN A 402 38.30 6.09 -7.84
N PRO A 403 39.36 5.64 -8.53
CA PRO A 403 39.91 6.34 -9.69
C PRO A 403 39.06 6.12 -10.94
N LEU A 404 39.05 7.13 -11.82
CA LEU A 404 38.51 7.01 -13.18
C LEU A 404 39.22 5.85 -13.90
N ALA A 405 38.49 4.76 -14.11
CA ALA A 405 38.90 3.72 -15.03
C ALA A 405 38.38 4.08 -16.43
N THR A 406 39.36 4.22 -17.32
CA THR A 406 39.26 4.52 -18.74
C THR A 406 38.38 3.54 -19.52
N THR A 407 37.73 4.08 -20.54
CA THR A 407 36.98 3.42 -21.60
C THR A 407 37.64 2.14 -22.13
N SER A 408 36.91 1.03 -22.08
CA SER A 408 37.10 -0.10 -23.00
C SER A 408 35.74 -0.54 -23.53
N SER A 409 35.57 -0.38 -24.85
CA SER A 409 34.42 -0.85 -25.61
C SER A 409 34.25 -2.37 -25.48
N SER A 410 33.20 -2.82 -24.81
CA SER A 410 32.70 -4.19 -24.93
C SER A 410 31.32 -4.15 -25.57
N ARG A 411 31.24 -4.67 -26.80
CA ARG A 411 30.02 -4.86 -27.60
C ARG A 411 28.93 -5.51 -26.73
N SER A 412 27.76 -4.87 -26.68
CA SER A 412 26.55 -5.47 -26.16
C SER A 412 26.13 -6.63 -27.07
N GLU A 413 26.35 -7.86 -26.63
CA GLU A 413 25.65 -9.01 -27.18
C GLU A 413 24.17 -8.86 -26.83
N VAL A 414 23.39 -8.46 -27.85
CA VAL A 414 21.94 -8.52 -27.84
C VAL A 414 21.57 -10.00 -27.81
N ALA A 415 21.32 -10.55 -26.62
CA ALA A 415 20.69 -11.84 -26.47
C ALA A 415 19.27 -11.73 -27.03
N THR A 416 19.08 -12.22 -28.25
CA THR A 416 17.80 -12.41 -28.92
C THR A 416 16.93 -13.35 -28.09
N ARG A 417 16.12 -12.81 -27.18
CA ARG A 417 14.96 -13.50 -26.61
C ARG A 417 13.74 -13.17 -27.46
N SER A 418 13.25 -14.17 -28.17
CA SER A 418 12.19 -14.12 -29.18
C SER A 418 10.76 -13.99 -28.62
N ALA A 419 10.55 -13.17 -27.58
CA ALA A 419 9.21 -12.88 -27.05
C ALA A 419 8.78 -11.44 -27.37
N ARG A 420 7.53 -11.23 -27.80
CA ARG A 420 6.96 -9.88 -28.03
C ARG A 420 6.78 -9.14 -26.71
N PRO A 421 6.91 -7.80 -26.68
CA PRO A 421 6.91 -7.02 -25.45
C PRO A 421 5.53 -6.92 -24.78
N SER A 422 5.52 -6.89 -23.45
CA SER A 422 4.35 -6.47 -22.66
C SER A 422 4.30 -4.95 -22.54
N ILE A 423 3.15 -4.35 -22.81
CA ILE A 423 2.90 -2.91 -22.61
C ILE A 423 1.94 -2.79 -21.44
N ALA A 424 2.31 -2.05 -20.42
CA ALA A 424 1.38 -1.68 -19.37
C ALA A 424 1.14 -0.18 -19.36
N PHE A 425 -0.05 0.20 -18.92
CA PHE A 425 -0.44 1.58 -18.76
C PHE A 425 -0.36 1.94 -17.29
N ALA A 426 0.45 2.96 -16.97
CA ALA A 426 0.38 3.68 -15.72
C ALA A 426 -0.67 4.78 -15.89
N MET A 427 -1.82 4.66 -15.23
CA MET A 427 -2.83 5.71 -15.26
C MET A 427 -2.49 6.82 -14.26
N CYS A 428 -2.27 8.03 -14.77
CA CYS A 428 -2.50 9.26 -14.02
C CYS A 428 -3.96 9.67 -14.22
N SER A 429 -4.59 10.10 -13.14
CA SER A 429 -5.97 10.59 -13.10
C SER A 429 -6.10 11.93 -13.83
#